data_AF-A0A562C6J1-F1
#
_entry.id   AF-A0A562C6J1-F1
#
_cell.length_a   1.000
_cell.length_b   1.000
_cell.length_c   1.000
_cell.angle_alpha   90.00
_cell.angle_beta   90.00
_cell.angle_gamma   90.00
#
_symmetry.space_group_name_H-M   'P 1'
#
loop_
_entity.id
_entity.type
_entity.pdbx_description
1 polymer ?
#
loop_
_entity_poly.entity_id
_entity_poly.type
_entity_poly.pdbx_seq_one_letter_code
_entity_poly.pdbx_strand_id
1 'polypeptide(L)'
;MEVRFFVIAACVLIAVLSVPLVLRRVPPNALYGFRTPLTRSSPEIWYPANAYAGKALLAAAAVAGVATWLLPADAADWMPVALLVAGVVVATVAAFLHLQNYR
;
A
#
# COMPACT_ATOMS: atom_id res chain seq x y z
N MET A 1 -13.19 -15.41 -13.41
CA MET A 1 -12.55 -14.36 -14.23
C MET A 1 -12.76 -12.95 -13.67
N GLU A 2 -13.97 -12.59 -13.26
CA GLU A 2 -14.29 -11.24 -12.79
C GLU A 2 -13.48 -10.79 -11.55
N VAL A 3 -13.33 -11.66 -10.55
CA VAL A 3 -12.62 -11.31 -9.30
C VAL A 3 -11.16 -10.89 -9.56
N ARG A 4 -10.46 -11.59 -10.47
CA ARG A 4 -9.08 -11.25 -10.84
C ARG A 4 -8.98 -9.86 -11.44
N PHE A 5 -9.92 -9.52 -12.34
CA PHE A 5 -9.96 -8.21 -12.96
C PHE A 5 -10.13 -7.11 -11.91
N PHE A 6 -11.07 -7.27 -10.98
CA PHE A 6 -11.28 -6.30 -9.91
C PHE A 6 -10.07 -6.17 -8.98
N VAL A 7 -9.41 -7.28 -8.64
CA VAL A 7 -8.19 -7.26 -7.81
C VAL A 7 -7.03 -6.58 -8.52
N ILE A 8 -6.82 -6.84 -9.81
CA ILE A 8 -5.78 -6.16 -10.59
C ILE A 8 -6.08 -4.66 -10.69
N ALA A 9 -7.34 -4.27 -10.94
CA ALA A 9 -7.75 -2.87 -10.95
C ALA A 9 -7.49 -2.19 -9.59
N ALA A 10 -7.78 -2.88 -8.48
CA ALA A 10 -7.45 -2.40 -7.14
C ALA A 10 -5.94 -2.26 -6.92
N CYS A 11 -5.12 -3.21 -7.40
CA CYS A 11 -3.66 -3.10 -7.34
C CYS A 11 -3.15 -1.88 -8.11
N VAL A 12 -3.67 -1.64 -9.32
CA VAL A 12 -3.32 -0.46 -10.12
C VAL A 12 -3.71 0.82 -9.39
N LEU A 13 -4.92 0.88 -8.81
CA LEU A 13 -5.36 2.04 -8.04
C LEU A 13 -4.45 2.31 -6.84
N ILE A 14 -4.09 1.28 -6.06
CA ILE A 14 -3.17 1.39 -4.92
C ILE A 14 -1.79 1.87 -5.39
N ALA A 15 -1.29 1.34 -6.50
CA ALA A 15 -0.01 1.76 -7.07
C ALA A 15 -0.02 3.25 -7.45
N VAL A 16 -1.04 3.71 -8.16
CA VAL A 16 -1.22 5.14 -8.54
C VAL A 16 -1.31 6.02 -7.29
N LEU A 17 -2.11 5.63 -6.30
CA LEU A 17 -2.23 6.34 -5.02
C LEU A 17 -0.97 6.26 -4.16
N SER A 18 -0.02 5.38 -4.46
CA SER A 18 1.25 5.32 -3.73
C SER A 18 2.27 6.32 -4.29
N VAL A 19 2.23 6.60 -5.60
CA VAL A 19 3.19 7.48 -6.30
C VAL A 19 3.36 8.86 -5.63
N PRO A 20 2.32 9.67 -5.39
CA PRO A 20 2.51 11.01 -4.83
C PRO A 20 3.06 10.98 -3.39
N LEU A 21 2.82 9.91 -2.63
CA LEU A 21 3.40 9.70 -1.30
C LEU A 21 4.90 9.38 -1.41
N VAL A 22 5.28 8.47 -2.31
CA VAL A 22 6.69 8.12 -2.58
C VAL A 22 7.49 9.35 -3.02
N LEU A 23 6.89 10.20 -3.87
CA LEU A 23 7.50 11.43 -4.37
C LEU A 23 7.47 12.60 -3.36
N ARG A 24 6.95 12.38 -2.15
CA ARG A 24 6.84 13.41 -1.08
C ARG A 24 6.11 14.68 -1.56
N ARG A 25 5.10 14.54 -2.42
CA ARG A 25 4.35 15.68 -2.99
C ARG A 25 3.13 16.09 -2.18
N VAL A 26 2.70 15.25 -1.24
CA VAL A 26 1.49 15.46 -0.47
C VAL A 26 1.85 16.12 0.87
N PRO A 27 1.37 17.34 1.15
CA PRO A 27 1.61 17.97 2.46
C PRO A 27 0.81 17.26 3.58
N PRO A 28 1.20 17.45 4.86
CA PRO A 28 0.44 16.96 6.01
C PRO A 28 -1.03 17.32 5.92
N ASN A 29 -1.90 16.32 6.02
CA ASN A 29 -3.34 16.50 5.85
C ASN A 29 -4.13 15.46 6.66
N ALA A 30 -5.46 15.67 6.71
CA ALA A 30 -6.36 14.85 7.50
C ALA A 30 -6.99 13.67 6.75
N LEU A 31 -6.83 13.53 5.43
CA LEU A 31 -7.61 12.59 4.60
C LEU A 31 -6.77 11.50 3.91
N TYR A 32 -5.55 11.82 3.51
CA TYR A 32 -4.75 11.02 2.59
C TYR A 32 -3.33 10.77 3.11
N GLY A 33 -2.83 9.56 2.86
CA GLY A 33 -1.54 9.06 3.36
C GLY A 33 -1.64 8.24 4.64
N PHE A 34 -0.48 7.84 5.16
CA PHE A 34 -0.30 7.15 6.43
C PHE A 34 -0.38 8.16 7.57
N ARG A 35 -1.57 8.24 8.18
CA ARG A 35 -1.95 9.30 9.12
C ARG A 35 -2.03 8.75 10.54
N THR A 36 -1.02 9.07 11.33
CA THR A 36 -1.02 8.92 12.79
C THR A 36 -0.82 10.29 13.46
N PRO A 37 -1.13 10.44 14.76
CA PRO A 37 -0.82 11.65 15.50
C PRO A 37 0.65 12.06 15.35
N LEU A 38 1.56 11.09 15.35
CA LEU A 38 3.00 11.31 15.21
C LEU A 38 3.38 11.77 13.80
N THR A 39 2.88 11.13 12.74
CA THR A 39 3.20 11.59 11.37
C THR A 39 2.69 13.00 11.09
N ARG A 40 1.64 13.43 11.79
CA ARG A 40 1.02 14.75 11.62
C ARG A 40 1.62 15.83 12.52
N SER A 41 2.47 15.48 13.48
CA SER A 41 3.05 16.45 14.40
C SER A 41 4.10 17.33 13.73
N SER A 42 4.75 16.82 12.67
CA SER A 42 5.82 17.53 11.98
C SER A 42 5.97 17.08 10.52
N PRO A 43 6.22 18.00 9.57
CA PRO A 43 6.57 17.66 8.18
C PRO A 43 7.79 16.75 8.05
N GLU A 44 8.75 16.89 8.97
CA GLU A 44 9.99 16.10 9.04
C GLU A 44 9.71 14.62 9.29
N ILE A 45 8.61 14.28 9.98
CA ILE A 45 8.14 12.89 10.15
C ILE A 45 7.18 12.51 9.03
N TRP A 46 6.31 13.42 8.63
CA TRP A 46 5.27 13.19 7.61
C TRP A 46 5.84 12.63 6.30
N TYR A 47 6.81 13.34 5.71
CA TYR A 47 7.30 12.98 4.36
C TYR A 47 8.09 11.67 4.34
N PRO A 48 9.02 11.40 5.27
CA PRO A 48 9.70 10.10 5.32
C PRO A 48 8.74 8.94 5.58
N ALA A 49 7.83 9.08 6.56
CA ALA A 49 6.89 8.01 6.91
C ALA A 49 5.91 7.71 5.76
N ASN A 50 5.36 8.74 5.11
CA ASN A 50 4.49 8.56 3.94
C ASN A 50 5.23 8.01 2.73
N ALA A 51 6.47 8.43 2.48
CA ALA A 51 7.26 7.87 1.39
C ALA A 51 7.56 6.39 1.62
N TYR A 52 7.83 5.99 2.87
CA TYR A 52 8.01 4.57 3.22
C TYR A 52 6.71 3.78 3.04
N ALA A 53 5.59 4.26 3.61
CA ALA A 53 4.30 3.61 3.48
C ALA A 53 3.86 3.47 2.02
N GLY A 54 4.07 4.52 1.21
CA GLY A 54 3.82 4.49 -0.24
C GLY A 54 4.68 3.45 -0.95
N LYS A 55 5.98 3.34 -0.63
CA LYS A 55 6.86 2.30 -1.22
C LYS A 55 6.38 0.90 -0.85
N ALA A 56 6.00 0.69 0.41
CA ALA A 56 5.50 -0.60 0.89
C ALA A 56 4.19 -1.00 0.20
N LEU A 57 3.24 -0.06 0.07
CA LEU A 57 1.98 -0.29 -0.63
C LEU A 57 2.17 -0.52 -2.14
N LEU A 58 3.09 0.24 -2.77
CA LEU A 58 3.43 0.05 -4.17
C LEU A 58 4.02 -1.34 -4.42
N ALA A 59 4.94 -1.79 -3.55
CA ALA A 59 5.51 -3.13 -3.63
C ALA A 59 4.45 -4.22 -3.40
N ALA A 60 3.59 -4.04 -2.40
CA ALA A 60 2.48 -4.97 -2.13
C ALA A 60 1.53 -5.09 -3.32
N ALA A 61 1.14 -3.98 -3.93
CA ALA A 61 0.27 -3.95 -5.10
C ALA A 61 0.92 -4.61 -6.32
N ALA A 62 2.21 -4.36 -6.57
CA ALA A 62 2.95 -5.00 -7.66
C ALA A 62 3.02 -6.52 -7.47
N VAL A 63 3.39 -6.97 -6.27
CA VAL A 63 3.49 -8.41 -5.95
C VAL A 63 2.12 -9.08 -6.04
N ALA A 64 1.08 -8.52 -5.42
CA ALA A 64 -0.27 -9.08 -5.45
C ALA A 64 -0.86 -9.08 -6.87
N GLY A 65 -0.63 -8.03 -7.67
CA GLY A 65 -1.09 -7.95 -9.05
C GLY A 65 -0.44 -9.00 -9.95
N VAL A 66 0.89 -9.15 -9.87
CA VAL A 66 1.64 -10.17 -10.62
C VAL A 66 1.23 -11.57 -10.15
N ALA A 67 1.15 -11.82 -8.85
CA ALA A 67 0.72 -13.11 -8.31
C ALA A 67 -0.70 -13.46 -8.77
N THR A 68 -1.63 -12.50 -8.75
CA THR A 68 -3.01 -12.68 -9.25
C THR A 68 -3.04 -13.01 -10.73
N TRP A 69 -2.20 -12.38 -11.54
CA TRP A 69 -2.08 -12.64 -12.98
C TRP A 69 -1.57 -14.07 -13.26
N LEU A 70 -0.62 -14.55 -12.46
CA LEU A 70 0.02 -15.85 -12.62
C LEU A 70 -0.77 -17.03 -12.02
N LEU A 71 -1.89 -16.79 -11.32
CA LEU A 71 -2.68 -17.87 -10.73
C LEU A 71 -3.19 -18.86 -11.80
N PRO A 72 -3.14 -20.18 -11.55
CA PRO A 72 -3.75 -21.21 -12.42
C PRO A 72 -5.23 -20.93 -12.69
N ALA A 73 -5.76 -21.27 -13.86
CA ALA A 73 -7.15 -20.92 -14.24
C ALA A 73 -8.22 -21.51 -13.29
N ASP A 74 -7.91 -22.62 -12.63
CA ASP A 74 -8.72 -23.34 -11.65
C ASP A 74 -8.50 -22.87 -10.19
N ALA A 75 -7.64 -21.87 -9.97
CA ALA A 75 -7.42 -21.29 -8.64
C ALA A 75 -8.73 -20.71 -8.07
N ALA A 76 -8.94 -20.92 -6.77
CA ALA A 76 -10.13 -20.47 -6.08
C ALA A 76 -10.28 -18.94 -6.11
N ASP A 77 -11.51 -18.45 -6.26
CA ASP A 77 -11.82 -17.02 -6.43
C ASP A 77 -11.39 -16.14 -5.24
N TRP A 78 -11.22 -16.71 -4.04
CA TRP A 78 -10.76 -15.97 -2.87
C TRP A 78 -9.24 -15.71 -2.88
N MET A 79 -8.45 -16.45 -3.66
CA MET A 79 -6.98 -16.38 -3.65
C MET A 79 -6.45 -15.00 -4.09
N PRO A 80 -6.93 -14.37 -5.19
CA PRO A 80 -6.58 -12.99 -5.53
C PRO A 80 -6.81 -11.99 -4.39
N VAL A 81 -7.95 -12.11 -3.71
CA VAL A 81 -8.31 -11.23 -2.59
C VAL A 81 -7.38 -11.45 -1.42
N ALA A 82 -7.09 -12.71 -1.07
CA ALA A 82 -6.16 -13.04 0.00
C ALA A 82 -4.74 -12.51 -0.26
N LEU A 83 -4.24 -12.61 -1.50
CA LEU A 83 -2.93 -12.08 -1.90
C LEU A 83 -2.87 -10.56 -1.70
N LEU A 84 -3.89 -9.83 -2.15
CA LEU A 84 -3.96 -8.38 -1.98
C LEU A 84 -4.04 -7.99 -0.50
N VAL A 85 -4.94 -8.61 0.26
CA VAL A 85 -5.14 -8.32 1.68
C VAL A 85 -3.87 -8.60 2.47
N ALA A 86 -3.22 -9.74 2.24
CA ALA A 86 -1.95 -10.08 2.89
C ALA A 86 -0.88 -9.04 2.60
N GLY A 87 -0.73 -8.63 1.32
CA GLY A 87 0.22 -7.58 0.93
C GLY A 87 -0.05 -6.24 1.63
N VAL A 88 -1.31 -5.80 1.68
CA VAL A 88 -1.71 -4.54 2.34
C VAL A 88 -1.47 -4.60 3.85
N VAL A 89 -1.76 -5.74 4.50
CA VAL A 89 -1.48 -5.95 5.92
C VAL A 89 0.02 -5.85 6.18
N VAL A 90 0.85 -6.56 5.41
CA VAL A 90 2.31 -6.51 5.54
C VAL A 90 2.84 -5.08 5.34
N ALA A 91 2.38 -4.37 4.32
CA ALA A 91 2.77 -2.99 4.06
C ALA A 91 2.38 -2.03 5.20
N THR A 92 1.19 -2.23 5.77
CA THR A 92 0.69 -1.43 6.89
C THR A 92 1.50 -1.69 8.16
N VAL A 93 1.75 -2.96 8.49
CA VAL A 93 2.60 -3.34 9.63
C VAL A 93 4.00 -2.77 9.46
N ALA A 94 4.59 -2.91 8.27
CA ALA A 94 5.89 -2.32 7.97
C ALA A 94 5.91 -0.80 8.17
N ALA A 95 4.85 -0.08 7.76
CA ALA A 95 4.73 1.35 7.97
C ALA A 95 4.67 1.73 9.47
N PHE A 96 3.94 0.97 10.28
CA PHE A 96 3.92 1.16 11.74
C PHE A 96 5.26 0.85 12.41
N LEU A 97 5.94 -0.22 12.00
CA LEU A 97 7.28 -0.55 12.49
C LEU A 97 8.29 0.54 12.11
N HIS A 98 8.23 1.05 10.88
CA HIS A 98 9.08 2.17 10.46
C HIS A 98 8.82 3.43 11.29
N LEU A 99 7.57 3.69 11.66
CA LEU A 99 7.19 4.84 12.47
C LEU A 99 7.76 4.78 13.91
N GLN A 100 8.07 3.58 14.43
CA GLN A 100 8.68 3.43 15.76
C GLN A 100 10.08 4.06 15.85
N ASN A 101 10.76 4.26 14.72
CA ASN A 101 12.07 4.91 14.67
C ASN A 101 12.01 6.44 14.91
N TYR A 102 10.81 7.03 15.03
CA TYR A 102 10.61 8.46 15.27
C TYR A 102 10.07 8.76 16.67
N ARG A 103 10.06 7.75 17.56
CA ARG A 103 9.72 7.90 18.98
C ARG A 103 10.99 8.02 19.79
#